data_AF-A0A5A9FB42-F1
#
_entry.id   AF-A0A5A9FB42-F1
#
_cell.length_a   1.000
_cell.length_b   1.000
_cell.length_c   1.000
_cell.angle_alpha   90.00
_cell.angle_beta   90.00
_cell.angle_gamma   90.00
#
_symmetry.space_group_name_H-M   'P 1'
#
loop_
_entity.id
_entity.type
_entity.pdbx_description
1 polymer ?
#
loop_
_entity_poly.entity_id
_entity_poly.type
_entity_poly.pdbx_seq_one_letter_code
_entity_poly.pdbx_strand_id
1 'polypeptide(L)'
;MFRYFGEGQKGDMTFTGGNKAIRDHVADGEDLLLFQKQDRTGLLRFLGEFVCENTTREPAPDRLGKMRSAIVFHLVPVEAIAEAEAAEPYANQAEGGLDLAALRRAAVAAANTGDEEPAEGARRRIYQRSQAVRRYVLARAAGVCECCGEAAPFLRLNGQPYLEPHHIRRVSDGGPDDPRYVAGICPTCHRRIHHGVDGQAVNKRLGEIIRQKEPVQKIGSHGARRLERELV
;
A
#
# COMPACT_ATOMS: atom_id res chain seq x y z
N MET A 1 5.05 16.77 -3.31
CA MET A 1 6.25 15.91 -3.36
C MET A 1 7.26 16.47 -2.37
N PHE A 2 7.75 15.64 -1.45
CA PHE A 2 8.66 15.99 -0.37
C PHE A 2 10.03 15.36 -0.63
N ARG A 3 11.10 16.09 -0.39
CA ARG A 3 12.48 15.56 -0.47
C ARG A 3 12.97 15.27 0.94
N TYR A 4 13.35 14.02 1.19
CA TYR A 4 13.83 13.55 2.48
C TYR A 4 15.24 12.98 2.33
N PHE A 5 16.21 13.56 3.05
CA PHE A 5 17.58 13.04 3.06
C PHE A 5 17.67 11.82 3.97
N GLY A 6 18.25 10.75 3.44
CA GLY A 6 18.44 9.50 4.17
C GLY A 6 19.36 9.62 5.39
N GLU A 7 19.37 8.56 6.19
CA GLU A 7 20.25 8.44 7.34
C GLU A 7 21.71 8.13 6.96
N GLY A 8 22.60 8.33 7.93
CA GLY A 8 24.05 8.26 7.77
C GLY A 8 24.65 9.64 7.96
N GLN A 9 25.55 9.82 8.93
CA GLN A 9 26.10 11.13 9.30
C GLN A 9 27.47 11.43 8.68
N LYS A 10 28.21 10.40 8.25
CA LYS A 10 29.57 10.49 7.74
C LYS A 10 29.73 9.58 6.52
N GLY A 11 30.46 10.06 5.51
CA GLY A 11 30.70 9.31 4.27
C GLY A 11 29.42 9.03 3.47
N ASP A 12 29.58 8.31 2.37
CA ASP A 12 28.50 8.02 1.43
C ASP A 12 27.37 7.24 2.09
N MET A 13 26.13 7.66 1.82
CA MET A 13 24.95 6.99 2.34
C MET A 13 24.72 5.67 1.61
N THR A 14 24.32 4.65 2.38
CA THR A 14 24.04 3.29 1.89
C THR A 14 22.59 2.91 2.15
N PHE A 15 22.04 1.99 1.36
CA PHE A 15 20.71 1.40 1.59
C PHE A 15 20.78 0.30 2.64
N THR A 16 21.08 0.70 3.88
CA THR A 16 21.04 -0.16 5.06
C THR A 16 20.15 0.49 6.11
N GLY A 17 19.70 -0.30 7.11
CA GLY A 17 18.89 0.23 8.22
C GLY A 17 17.64 0.98 7.74
N GLY A 18 17.46 2.20 8.25
CA GLY A 18 16.35 3.08 7.91
C GLY A 18 16.31 3.46 6.43
N ASN A 19 17.45 3.60 5.76
CA ASN A 19 17.46 3.88 4.32
C ASN A 19 16.91 2.71 3.51
N LYS A 20 17.20 1.46 3.91
CA LYS A 20 16.59 0.28 3.31
C LYS A 20 15.09 0.25 3.60
N ALA A 21 14.70 0.50 4.86
CA ALA A 21 13.29 0.51 5.26
C ALA A 21 12.47 1.52 4.45
N ILE A 22 12.95 2.75 4.26
CA ILE A 22 12.25 3.76 3.44
C ILE A 22 12.14 3.32 1.98
N ARG A 23 13.22 2.78 1.40
CA ARG A 23 13.22 2.33 0.00
C ARG A 23 12.24 1.17 -0.21
N ASP A 24 12.26 0.20 0.70
CA ASP A 24 11.57 -1.08 0.53
C ASP A 24 10.19 -1.11 1.21
N HIS A 25 9.77 -0.04 1.92
CA HIS A 25 8.53 -0.03 2.71
C HIS A 25 7.31 -0.57 1.93
N VAL A 26 7.17 -0.21 0.65
CA VAL A 26 6.09 -0.72 -0.21
C VAL A 26 6.14 -2.24 -0.41
N ALA A 27 7.34 -2.78 -0.62
CA ALA A 27 7.56 -4.21 -0.86
C ALA A 27 7.45 -5.01 0.44
N ASP A 28 7.98 -4.47 1.53
CA ASP A 28 7.94 -5.05 2.86
C ASP A 28 6.54 -4.91 3.50
N GLY A 29 5.69 -4.05 2.95
CA GLY A 29 4.34 -3.82 3.41
C GLY A 29 4.23 -2.94 4.66
N GLU A 30 5.21 -2.07 4.83
CA GLU A 30 5.36 -1.16 5.95
C GLU A 30 4.92 0.25 5.56
N ASP A 31 4.39 1.00 6.53
CA ASP A 31 3.95 2.37 6.30
C ASP A 31 5.07 3.37 6.53
N LEU A 32 5.08 4.44 5.74
CA LEU A 32 6.03 5.54 5.91
C LEU A 32 5.33 6.77 6.51
N LEU A 33 5.46 6.92 7.83
CA LEU A 33 4.90 8.03 8.59
C LEU A 33 5.92 9.18 8.65
N LEU A 34 5.55 10.37 8.17
CA LEU A 34 6.43 11.53 8.19
C LEU A 34 6.10 12.46 9.36
N PHE A 35 7.14 12.82 10.13
CA PHE A 35 7.05 13.76 11.24
C PHE A 35 7.99 14.94 11.03
N GLN A 36 7.55 16.13 11.45
CA GLN A 36 8.35 17.35 11.44
C GLN A 36 8.54 17.88 12.86
N LYS A 37 9.80 18.08 13.27
CA LYS A 37 10.11 18.81 14.50
C LYS A 37 9.70 20.28 14.34
N GLN A 38 8.87 20.78 15.24
CA GLN A 38 8.38 22.16 15.19
C GLN A 38 9.39 23.16 15.77
N ASP A 39 10.17 22.77 16.76
CA ASP A 39 11.07 23.65 17.50
C ASP A 39 12.20 22.88 18.21
N ARG A 40 12.99 23.60 19.01
CA ARG A 40 14.07 23.01 19.83
C ARG A 40 13.55 22.26 21.07
N THR A 41 12.26 22.36 21.41
CA THR A 41 11.68 21.66 22.56
C THR A 41 11.37 20.20 22.26
N GLY A 42 11.33 19.83 20.97
CA GLY A 42 11.19 18.45 20.52
C GLY A 42 9.75 18.07 20.16
N LEU A 43 8.83 19.04 20.09
CA LEU A 43 7.46 18.78 19.65
C LEU A 43 7.46 18.28 18.20
N LEU A 44 6.82 17.12 18.00
CA LEU A 44 6.66 16.49 16.69
C LEU A 44 5.27 16.81 16.15
N ARG A 45 5.23 17.32 14.92
CA ARG A 45 4.01 17.40 14.11
C ARG A 45 3.97 16.21 13.17
N PHE A 46 2.89 15.44 13.23
CA PHE A 46 2.60 14.44 12.22
C PHE A 46 2.20 15.13 10.91
N LEU A 47 2.89 14.81 9.81
CA LEU A 47 2.63 15.38 8.48
C LEU A 47 1.75 14.48 7.60
N GLY A 48 1.51 13.24 8.02
CA GLY A 48 0.71 12.27 7.28
C GLY A 48 1.51 11.05 6.85
N GLU A 49 0.85 10.21 6.06
CA GLU A 49 1.42 9.01 5.47
C GLU A 49 1.95 9.27 4.07
N PHE A 50 3.07 8.65 3.77
CA PHE A 50 3.80 8.89 2.54
C PHE A 50 4.16 7.58 1.86
N VAL A 51 4.46 7.69 0.57
CA VAL A 51 5.08 6.64 -0.20
C VAL A 51 6.37 7.19 -0.79
N CYS A 52 7.46 6.43 -0.65
CA CYS A 52 8.69 6.68 -1.40
C CYS A 52 8.45 6.38 -2.89
N GLU A 53 8.31 7.44 -3.68
CA GLU A 53 8.11 7.40 -5.12
C GLU A 53 9.37 6.95 -5.85
N ASN A 54 10.52 7.54 -5.50
CA ASN A 54 11.80 7.19 -6.09
C ASN A 54 12.94 7.66 -5.17
N THR A 55 14.17 7.31 -5.56
CA THR A 55 15.37 7.71 -4.83
C THR A 55 16.42 8.23 -5.80
N THR A 56 17.04 9.36 -5.45
CA THR A 56 18.18 9.92 -6.18
C THR A 56 19.41 9.95 -5.30
N ARG A 57 20.58 10.08 -5.93
CA ARG A 57 21.84 10.38 -5.24
C ARG A 57 22.26 11.80 -5.58
N GLU A 58 22.60 12.57 -4.56
CA GLU A 58 23.02 13.96 -4.71
C GLU A 58 24.29 14.24 -3.90
N PRO A 59 25.22 15.06 -4.39
CA PRO A 59 26.33 15.54 -3.59
C PRO A 59 25.81 16.42 -2.44
N ALA A 60 26.10 16.05 -1.19
CA ALA A 60 25.78 16.87 -0.03
C ALA A 60 26.90 16.80 1.02
N PRO A 61 27.09 17.84 1.85
CA PRO A 61 28.05 17.76 2.95
C PRO A 61 27.61 16.75 4.00
N ASP A 62 28.57 16.01 4.54
CA ASP A 62 28.38 15.23 5.75
C ASP A 62 28.53 16.10 7.01
N ARG A 63 28.45 15.50 8.21
CA ARG A 63 28.57 16.24 9.47
C ARG A 63 29.94 16.93 9.66
N LEU A 64 30.97 16.50 8.93
CA LEU A 64 32.31 17.07 8.94
C LEU A 64 32.52 18.07 7.79
N GLY A 65 31.49 18.34 6.98
CA GLY A 65 31.57 19.21 5.82
C GLY A 65 32.18 18.56 4.58
N LYS A 66 32.50 17.26 4.62
CA LYS A 66 33.04 16.55 3.46
C LYS A 66 31.90 16.21 2.50
N MET A 67 32.07 16.51 1.22
CA MET A 67 31.10 16.12 0.19
C MET A 67 31.00 14.61 0.10
N ARG A 68 29.78 14.11 0.07
CA ARG A 68 29.43 12.69 -0.02
C ARG A 68 28.27 12.47 -0.97
N SER A 69 28.11 11.23 -1.43
CA SER A 69 26.91 10.76 -2.11
C SER A 69 25.79 10.57 -1.09
N ALA A 70 24.88 11.53 -1.00
CA ALA A 70 23.70 11.45 -0.15
C ALA A 70 22.53 10.82 -0.89
N ILE A 71 21.77 9.98 -0.18
CA ILE A 71 20.52 9.40 -0.66
C ILE A 71 19.40 10.40 -0.40
N VAL A 72 18.63 10.72 -1.43
CA VAL A 72 17.45 11.60 -1.34
C VAL A 72 16.23 10.81 -1.77
N PHE A 73 15.28 10.66 -0.86
CA PHE A 73 13.99 10.05 -1.09
C PHE A 73 12.97 11.09 -1.53
N HIS A 74 12.22 10.74 -2.56
CA HIS A 74 11.13 11.56 -3.06
C HIS A 74 9.82 10.97 -2.57
N LEU A 75 9.19 11.66 -1.63
CA LEU A 75 8.03 11.18 -0.90
C LEU A 75 6.74 11.86 -1.41
N VAL A 76 5.68 11.08 -1.59
CA VAL A 76 4.37 11.56 -2.01
C VAL A 76 3.35 11.23 -0.93
N PRO A 77 2.50 12.19 -0.49
CA PRO A 77 1.45 11.90 0.48
C PRO A 77 0.45 10.88 -0.07
N VAL A 78 0.05 9.91 0.74
CA VAL A 78 -0.98 8.92 0.38
C VAL A 78 -2.32 9.61 0.06
N GLU A 79 -2.68 10.64 0.81
CA GLU A 79 -3.92 11.40 0.60
C GLU A 79 -3.97 12.06 -0.80
N ALA A 80 -2.85 12.62 -1.26
CA ALA A 80 -2.75 13.18 -2.61
C ALA A 80 -2.89 12.12 -3.71
N ILE A 81 -2.54 10.86 -3.42
CA ILE A 81 -2.77 9.74 -4.32
C ILE A 81 -4.28 9.40 -4.33
N ALA A 82 -4.91 9.29 -3.17
CA ALA A 82 -6.34 8.99 -3.04
C ALA A 82 -7.24 10.07 -3.67
N GLU A 83 -6.89 11.36 -3.55
CA GLU A 83 -7.60 12.46 -4.21
C GLU A 83 -7.48 12.38 -5.74
N ALA A 84 -6.29 12.09 -6.25
CA ALA A 84 -6.08 11.88 -7.68
C ALA A 84 -6.85 10.63 -8.18
N GLU A 85 -6.95 9.57 -7.38
CA GLU A 85 -7.77 8.40 -7.67
C GLU A 85 -9.28 8.69 -7.69
N ALA A 86 -9.76 9.55 -6.79
CA ALA A 86 -11.17 9.93 -6.73
C ALA A 86 -11.58 10.85 -7.90
N ALA A 87 -10.62 11.59 -8.45
CA ALA A 87 -10.81 12.51 -9.57
C ALA A 87 -10.74 11.83 -10.95
N GLU A 88 -10.15 10.62 -11.06
CA GLU A 88 -10.19 9.89 -12.32
C GLU A 88 -11.62 9.41 -12.61
N PRO A 89 -12.16 9.68 -13.82
CA PRO A 89 -13.45 9.14 -14.20
C PRO A 89 -13.34 7.61 -14.16
N TYR A 90 -14.06 6.99 -13.22
CA TYR A 90 -14.41 5.59 -13.34
C TYR A 90 -15.17 5.44 -14.64
N ALA A 91 -14.47 5.02 -15.70
CA ALA A 91 -15.06 4.75 -16.99
C ALA A 91 -16.28 3.86 -16.78
N ASN A 92 -17.39 4.30 -17.37
CA ASN A 92 -18.73 3.74 -17.27
C ASN A 92 -18.68 2.19 -17.18
N GLN A 93 -18.98 1.63 -16.00
CA GLN A 93 -19.05 0.16 -15.79
C GLN A 93 -20.49 -0.33 -15.83
N ALA A 94 -21.29 0.25 -16.72
CA ALA A 94 -22.54 -0.35 -17.16
C ALA A 94 -22.25 -1.13 -18.44
N GLU A 95 -22.65 -2.39 -18.46
CA GLU A 95 -22.64 -3.34 -19.58
C GLU A 95 -21.37 -4.20 -19.77
N GLY A 96 -21.53 -5.50 -19.47
CA GLY A 96 -20.52 -6.53 -19.64
C GLY A 96 -20.00 -7.02 -18.30
N GLY A 97 -20.57 -8.13 -17.81
CA GLY A 97 -20.19 -8.75 -16.54
C GLY A 97 -18.67 -8.84 -16.41
N LEU A 98 -18.12 -8.09 -15.46
CA LEU A 98 -16.69 -8.13 -15.17
C LEU A 98 -16.33 -9.57 -14.80
N ASP A 99 -15.39 -10.18 -15.53
CA ASP A 99 -14.77 -11.43 -15.08
C ASP A 99 -14.02 -11.12 -13.79
N LEU A 100 -14.69 -11.35 -12.65
CA LEU A 100 -14.15 -11.12 -11.32
C LEU A 100 -12.83 -11.89 -11.15
N ALA A 101 -12.68 -13.05 -11.82
CA ALA A 101 -11.43 -13.80 -11.81
C ALA A 101 -10.32 -13.08 -12.59
N ALA A 102 -10.61 -12.39 -13.70
CA ALA A 102 -9.64 -11.56 -14.41
C ALA A 102 -9.19 -10.36 -13.57
N LEU A 103 -10.14 -9.67 -12.93
CA LEU A 103 -9.83 -8.57 -12.02
C LEU A 103 -8.97 -9.05 -10.85
N ARG A 104 -9.29 -10.23 -10.29
CA ARG A 104 -8.50 -10.85 -9.23
C ARG A 104 -7.09 -11.17 -9.69
N ARG A 105 -6.93 -11.79 -10.88
CA ARG A 105 -5.62 -12.10 -11.46
C ARG A 105 -4.78 -10.83 -11.65
N ALA A 106 -5.38 -9.77 -12.19
CA ALA A 106 -4.70 -8.49 -12.39
C ALA A 106 -4.28 -7.86 -11.04
N ALA A 107 -5.15 -7.88 -10.04
CA ALA A 107 -4.88 -7.34 -8.72
C ALA A 107 -3.77 -8.13 -7.98
N VAL A 108 -3.80 -9.46 -8.03
CA VAL A 108 -2.76 -10.32 -7.45
C VAL A 108 -1.43 -10.18 -8.18
N ALA A 109 -1.45 -10.11 -9.52
CA ALA A 109 -0.24 -9.87 -10.30
C ALA A 109 0.40 -8.53 -9.92
N ALA A 110 -0.39 -7.46 -9.84
CA ALA A 110 0.10 -6.15 -9.45
C ALA A 110 0.62 -6.13 -7.99
N ALA A 111 0.02 -6.90 -7.08
CA ALA A 111 0.50 -7.05 -5.70
C ALA A 111 1.88 -7.72 -5.61
N ASN A 112 2.20 -8.62 -6.55
CA ASN A 112 3.40 -9.48 -6.51
C ASN A 112 4.62 -8.91 -7.26
N THR A 113 4.54 -7.79 -7.97
CA THR A 113 5.69 -7.22 -8.73
C THR A 113 6.73 -6.50 -7.85
N GLY A 114 6.96 -6.96 -6.62
CA GLY A 114 7.87 -6.35 -5.64
C GLY A 114 9.37 -6.52 -5.95
N ASP A 115 9.73 -7.25 -7.00
CA ASP A 115 11.09 -7.78 -7.21
C ASP A 115 11.91 -7.10 -8.33
N GLU A 116 11.36 -6.15 -9.09
CA GLU A 116 12.11 -5.46 -10.16
C GLU A 116 12.62 -4.08 -9.72
N GLU A 117 13.92 -3.81 -9.94
CA GLU A 117 14.62 -2.58 -9.53
C GLU A 117 13.83 -1.31 -9.92
N PRO A 118 13.73 -0.30 -9.03
CA PRO A 118 12.99 0.90 -9.33
C PRO A 118 13.78 1.82 -10.27
N ALA A 119 13.71 1.53 -11.57
CA ALA A 119 13.92 2.54 -12.60
C ALA A 119 12.73 3.52 -12.61
N GLU A 120 13.00 4.73 -13.13
CA GLU A 120 12.07 5.82 -13.46
C GLU A 120 10.64 5.30 -13.75
N GLY A 121 9.63 5.75 -12.99
CA GLY A 121 8.24 5.30 -13.14
C GLY A 121 7.63 4.48 -11.99
N ALA A 122 8.28 4.39 -10.83
CA ALA A 122 7.74 3.72 -9.64
C ALA A 122 6.39 4.30 -9.17
N ARG A 123 6.13 5.62 -9.30
CA ARG A 123 4.80 6.22 -9.09
C ARG A 123 3.72 5.58 -9.94
N ARG A 124 4.01 5.37 -11.23
CA ARG A 124 3.05 4.81 -12.19
C ARG A 124 2.75 3.35 -11.84
N ARG A 125 3.76 2.58 -11.42
CA ARG A 125 3.60 1.17 -10.99
C ARG A 125 2.78 1.05 -9.70
N ILE A 126 3.11 1.87 -8.69
CA ILE A 126 2.35 1.92 -7.42
C ILE A 126 0.90 2.31 -7.70
N TYR A 127 0.69 3.37 -8.47
CA TYR A 127 -0.64 3.83 -8.87
C TYR A 127 -1.43 2.76 -9.62
N GLN A 128 -0.81 2.08 -10.60
CA GLN A 128 -1.43 0.98 -11.34
C GLN A 128 -1.79 -0.20 -10.43
N ARG A 129 -0.96 -0.50 -9.44
CA ARG A 129 -1.21 -1.54 -8.44
C ARG A 129 -2.40 -1.19 -7.56
N SER A 130 -2.40 0.00 -6.96
CA SER A 130 -3.50 0.49 -6.11
C SER A 130 -4.81 0.52 -6.91
N GLN A 131 -4.79 0.97 -8.17
CA GLN A 131 -5.95 0.91 -9.05
C GLN A 131 -6.45 -0.51 -9.32
N ALA A 132 -5.57 -1.47 -9.64
CA ALA A 132 -5.96 -2.85 -9.93
C ALA A 132 -6.63 -3.51 -8.72
N VAL A 133 -6.04 -3.34 -7.54
CA VAL A 133 -6.59 -3.86 -6.27
C VAL A 133 -7.90 -3.16 -5.91
N ARG A 134 -7.94 -1.84 -6.00
CA ARG A 134 -9.16 -1.05 -5.76
C ARG A 134 -10.32 -1.49 -6.66
N ARG A 135 -10.08 -1.61 -7.97
CA ARG A 135 -11.09 -2.06 -8.94
C ARG A 135 -11.60 -3.44 -8.57
N TYR A 136 -10.71 -4.37 -8.26
CA TYR A 136 -11.09 -5.72 -7.87
C TYR A 136 -11.89 -5.75 -6.57
N VAL A 137 -11.42 -5.07 -5.52
CA VAL A 137 -12.05 -5.06 -4.20
C VAL A 137 -13.46 -4.45 -4.26
N LEU A 138 -13.63 -3.34 -4.97
CA LEU A 138 -14.95 -2.72 -5.13
C LEU A 138 -15.89 -3.59 -5.98
N ALA A 139 -15.37 -4.25 -7.02
CA ALA A 139 -16.15 -5.22 -7.80
C ALA A 139 -16.54 -6.45 -6.96
N ARG A 140 -15.61 -6.98 -6.15
CA ARG A 140 -15.86 -8.10 -5.22
C ARG A 140 -16.90 -7.74 -4.17
N ALA A 141 -16.87 -6.52 -3.67
CA ALA A 141 -17.85 -6.02 -2.70
C ALA A 141 -19.26 -5.88 -3.31
N ALA A 142 -19.37 -5.73 -4.64
CA ALA A 142 -20.65 -5.72 -5.37
C ALA A 142 -21.68 -4.74 -4.77
N GLY A 143 -21.22 -3.57 -4.30
CA GLY A 143 -22.07 -2.56 -3.68
C GLY A 143 -22.56 -2.87 -2.26
N VAL A 144 -22.06 -3.94 -1.64
CA VAL A 144 -22.34 -4.32 -0.25
C VAL A 144 -21.07 -4.18 0.59
N CYS A 145 -21.18 -3.50 1.73
CA CYS A 145 -20.08 -3.32 2.66
C CYS A 145 -19.58 -4.66 3.19
N GLU A 146 -18.29 -4.96 3.00
CA GLU A 146 -17.70 -6.23 3.45
C GLU A 146 -17.50 -6.31 4.98
N CYS A 147 -17.75 -5.21 5.70
CA CYS A 147 -17.68 -5.15 7.16
C CYS A 147 -19.04 -5.35 7.85
N CYS A 148 -20.07 -4.59 7.46
CA CYS A 148 -21.39 -4.68 8.09
C CYS A 148 -22.41 -5.50 7.31
N GLY A 149 -22.16 -5.78 6.02
CA GLY A 149 -23.12 -6.49 5.15
C GLY A 149 -24.24 -5.62 4.60
N GLU A 150 -24.27 -4.33 4.93
CA GLU A 150 -25.27 -3.39 4.41
C GLU A 150 -24.91 -2.89 3.01
N ALA A 151 -25.93 -2.51 2.24
CA ALA A 151 -25.73 -1.85 0.95
C ALA A 151 -24.94 -0.53 1.10
N ALA A 152 -24.25 -0.12 0.03
CA ALA A 152 -23.60 1.18 -0.02
C ALA A 152 -24.61 2.30 0.33
N PRO A 153 -24.21 3.31 1.14
CA PRO A 153 -25.13 4.31 1.67
C PRO A 153 -25.70 5.25 0.61
N PHE A 154 -25.03 5.39 -0.54
CA PHE A 154 -25.47 6.20 -1.66
C PHE A 154 -24.79 5.76 -2.96
N LEU A 155 -25.30 6.25 -4.08
CA LEU A 155 -24.68 6.10 -5.40
C LEU A 155 -23.84 7.34 -5.73
N ARG A 156 -22.73 7.12 -6.42
CA ARG A 156 -21.94 8.16 -7.08
C ARG A 156 -22.76 8.80 -8.21
N LEU A 157 -22.31 9.96 -8.69
CA LEU A 157 -22.93 10.64 -9.85
C LEU A 157 -23.01 9.74 -11.10
N ASN A 158 -22.09 8.78 -11.24
CA ASN A 158 -22.07 7.79 -12.32
C ASN A 158 -22.96 6.56 -12.06
N GLY A 159 -23.81 6.59 -11.02
CA GLY A 159 -24.74 5.51 -10.65
C GLY A 159 -24.12 4.34 -9.88
N GLN A 160 -22.81 4.36 -9.60
CA GLN A 160 -22.15 3.24 -8.91
C GLN A 160 -22.30 3.31 -7.37
N PRO A 161 -22.46 2.17 -6.67
CA PRO A 161 -22.45 2.12 -5.22
C PRO A 161 -21.18 2.74 -4.60
N TYR A 162 -21.33 3.61 -3.61
CA TYR A 162 -20.19 4.23 -2.93
C TYR A 162 -19.67 3.35 -1.79
N LEU A 163 -18.50 2.74 -2.01
CA LEU A 163 -17.68 2.07 -0.99
C LEU A 163 -16.23 2.57 -1.06
N GLU A 164 -15.50 2.39 0.03
CA GLU A 164 -14.11 2.81 0.23
C GLU A 164 -13.22 1.57 0.42
N PRO A 165 -12.12 1.42 -0.33
CA PRO A 165 -11.11 0.41 -0.02
C PRO A 165 -10.49 0.70 1.36
N HIS A 166 -10.37 -0.33 2.17
CA HIS A 166 -9.79 -0.30 3.51
C HIS A 166 -8.81 -1.45 3.67
N HIS A 167 -7.56 -1.19 4.05
CA HIS A 167 -6.61 -2.27 4.30
C HIS A 167 -6.67 -2.74 5.75
N ILE A 168 -6.68 -4.06 5.94
CA ILE A 168 -6.92 -4.73 7.21
C ILE A 168 -5.60 -4.91 7.98
N ARG A 169 -4.57 -5.38 7.29
CA ARG A 169 -3.22 -5.52 7.85
C ARG A 169 -2.50 -4.19 7.70
N ARG A 170 -2.95 -3.22 8.49
CA ARG A 170 -2.33 -1.90 8.58
C ARG A 170 -1.67 -1.78 9.94
N VAL A 171 -0.45 -1.26 9.96
CA VAL A 171 0.05 -0.52 11.12
C VAL A 171 -0.36 0.97 10.99
N SER A 172 -0.68 1.39 9.76
CA SER A 172 -1.20 2.69 9.27
C SER A 172 -1.73 2.50 7.82
N ASP A 173 -2.39 3.49 7.25
CA ASP A 173 -3.19 3.44 6.02
C ASP A 173 -2.47 3.21 4.65
N GLY A 174 -1.33 2.52 4.60
CA GLY A 174 -0.52 2.33 3.38
C GLY A 174 0.02 0.93 3.07
N GLY A 175 -0.27 -0.10 3.87
CA GLY A 175 0.20 -1.48 3.66
C GLY A 175 -0.01 -2.03 2.24
N PRO A 176 0.70 -3.12 1.85
CA PRO A 176 0.81 -3.55 0.46
C PRO A 176 -0.58 -3.83 -0.10
N ASP A 177 -0.87 -3.24 -1.27
CA ASP A 177 -2.14 -3.41 -1.98
C ASP A 177 -2.26 -4.86 -2.46
N ASP A 178 -2.59 -5.75 -1.55
CA ASP A 178 -2.90 -7.14 -1.81
C ASP A 178 -4.38 -7.35 -1.53
N PRO A 179 -5.15 -7.89 -2.48
CA PRO A 179 -6.57 -8.15 -2.28
C PRO A 179 -6.92 -8.98 -1.04
N ARG A 180 -5.99 -9.80 -0.56
CA ARG A 180 -6.11 -10.60 0.68
C ARG A 180 -6.17 -9.75 1.95
N TYR A 181 -5.74 -8.49 1.86
CA TYR A 181 -5.67 -7.57 2.99
C TYR A 181 -6.43 -6.27 2.74
N VAL A 182 -7.21 -6.16 1.67
CA VAL A 182 -8.02 -4.96 1.37
C VAL A 182 -9.49 -5.35 1.27
N ALA A 183 -10.38 -4.52 1.82
CA ALA A 183 -11.83 -4.70 1.86
C ALA A 183 -12.57 -3.49 1.29
N GLY A 184 -13.70 -3.69 0.63
CA GLY A 184 -14.61 -2.60 0.23
C GLY A 184 -15.63 -2.35 1.33
N ILE A 185 -15.55 -1.22 2.03
CA ILE A 185 -16.41 -0.93 3.18
C ILE A 185 -17.13 0.41 3.05
N CYS A 186 -18.21 0.61 3.79
CA CYS A 186 -18.92 1.88 3.81
C CYS A 186 -18.16 2.93 4.67
N PRO A 187 -18.40 4.24 4.45
CA PRO A 187 -17.73 5.31 5.19
C PRO A 187 -17.90 5.21 6.70
N THR A 188 -19.06 4.73 7.17
CA THR A 188 -19.34 4.56 8.60
C THR A 188 -18.47 3.46 9.21
N CYS A 189 -18.37 2.30 8.56
CA CYS A 189 -17.49 1.22 9.01
C CYS A 189 -16.02 1.65 8.96
N HIS A 190 -15.63 2.37 7.90
CA HIS A 190 -14.27 2.87 7.74
C HIS A 190 -13.89 3.79 8.89
N ARG A 191 -14.68 4.83 9.16
CA ARG A 191 -14.45 5.74 10.28
C ARG A 191 -14.50 5.06 11.64
N ARG A 192 -15.39 4.07 11.85
CA ARG A 192 -15.44 3.28 13.10
C ARG A 192 -14.16 2.47 13.31
N ILE A 193 -13.57 1.91 12.25
CA ILE A 193 -12.31 1.18 12.35
C ILE A 193 -11.17 2.12 12.81
N HIS A 194 -11.08 3.32 12.25
CA HIS A 194 -10.00 4.26 12.58
C HIS A 194 -10.18 5.03 13.89
N HIS A 195 -11.43 5.36 14.24
CA HIS A 195 -11.71 6.32 15.33
C HIS A 195 -12.68 5.78 16.38
N GLY A 196 -13.29 4.62 16.15
CA GLY A 196 -14.19 3.98 17.11
C GLY A 196 -13.42 3.32 18.25
N VAL A 197 -14.00 3.35 19.45
CA VAL A 197 -13.45 2.67 20.65
C VAL A 197 -13.24 1.17 20.40
N ASP A 198 -14.06 0.56 19.54
CA ASP A 198 -13.99 -0.85 19.18
C ASP A 198 -13.34 -1.10 17.80
N GLY A 199 -12.72 -0.08 17.20
CA GLY A 199 -12.20 -0.12 15.84
C GLY A 199 -11.23 -1.27 15.57
N GLN A 200 -10.33 -1.56 16.52
CA GLN A 200 -9.42 -2.71 16.43
C GLN A 200 -10.15 -4.06 16.37
N ALA A 201 -11.19 -4.24 17.19
CA ALA A 201 -11.98 -5.47 17.20
C ALA A 201 -12.77 -5.64 15.90
N VAL A 202 -13.33 -4.54 15.38
CA VAL A 202 -14.02 -4.50 14.09
C VAL A 202 -13.05 -4.86 12.95
N ASN A 203 -11.85 -4.26 12.91
CA ASN A 203 -10.85 -4.53 11.89
C ASN A 203 -10.36 -5.99 11.92
N LYS A 204 -10.18 -6.57 13.12
CA LYS A 204 -9.83 -7.98 13.29
C LYS A 204 -10.89 -8.90 12.67
N ARG A 205 -12.18 -8.66 12.98
CA ARG A 205 -13.29 -9.44 12.42
C ARG A 205 -13.37 -9.28 10.90
N LEU A 206 -13.19 -8.07 10.37
CA LEU A 206 -13.13 -7.81 8.94
C LEU A 206 -12.02 -8.63 8.26
N GLY A 207 -10.86 -8.73 8.90
CA GLY A 207 -9.78 -9.59 8.44
C GLY A 207 -10.13 -11.07 8.33
N GLU A 208 -10.93 -11.58 9.26
CA GLU A 208 -11.42 -12.97 9.20
C GLU A 208 -12.39 -13.16 8.02
N ILE A 209 -13.28 -12.20 7.77
CA ILE A 209 -14.19 -12.20 6.62
C ILE A 209 -13.41 -12.21 5.30
N ILE A 210 -12.43 -11.32 5.14
CA ILE A 210 -11.66 -11.25 3.91
C ILE A 210 -10.80 -12.49 3.70
N ARG A 211 -10.25 -13.11 4.75
CA ARG A 211 -9.53 -14.40 4.62
C ARG A 211 -10.41 -15.53 4.07
N GLN A 212 -11.71 -15.51 4.35
CA GLN A 212 -12.65 -16.50 3.78
C GLN A 212 -12.90 -16.23 2.29
N LYS A 213 -12.97 -14.96 1.89
CA LYS A 213 -13.13 -14.54 0.49
C LYS A 213 -11.85 -14.71 -0.34
N GLU A 214 -10.69 -14.52 0.31
CA GLU A 214 -9.36 -14.57 -0.28
C GLU A 214 -8.46 -15.57 0.46
N PRO A 215 -8.74 -16.88 0.34
CA PRO A 215 -7.92 -17.88 0.99
C PRO A 215 -6.50 -17.83 0.42
N VAL A 216 -5.50 -17.93 1.32
CA VAL A 216 -4.11 -18.14 0.90
C VAL A 216 -4.04 -19.50 0.21
N GLN A 217 -3.80 -19.53 -1.09
CA GLN A 217 -3.48 -20.78 -1.77
C GLN A 217 -2.23 -21.35 -1.10
N LYS A 218 -2.35 -22.55 -0.52
CA LYS A 218 -1.17 -23.31 -0.09
C LYS A 218 -0.32 -23.49 -1.34
N ILE A 219 0.82 -22.82 -1.40
CA ILE A 219 1.86 -23.14 -2.37
C ILE A 219 2.15 -24.61 -2.12
N GLY A 220 1.76 -25.47 -3.07
CA GLY A 220 2.19 -26.85 -3.06
C GLY A 220 3.70 -26.80 -3.00
N SER A 221 4.27 -27.28 -1.89
CA SER A 221 5.68 -27.51 -1.77
C SER A 221 6.09 -28.33 -2.98
N HIS A 222 6.76 -27.69 -3.94
CA HIS A 222 7.62 -28.42 -4.85
C HIS A 222 8.69 -29.02 -3.95
N GLY A 223 8.41 -30.21 -3.43
CA GLY A 223 9.36 -31.01 -2.70
C GLY A 223 10.56 -31.16 -3.61
N ALA A 224 11.65 -30.48 -3.27
CA ALA A 224 12.96 -30.80 -3.80
C ALA A 224 13.20 -32.27 -3.48
N ARG A 225 13.01 -33.15 -4.47
CA ARG A 225 13.42 -34.54 -4.36
C ARG A 225 14.94 -34.53 -4.40
N ARG A 226 15.56 -34.58 -3.22
CA ARG A 226 16.97 -34.88 -3.07
C ARG A 226 17.17 -36.32 -3.54
N LEU A 227 17.75 -36.48 -4.72
CA LEU A 227 18.26 -37.76 -5.20
C LEU A 227 19.63 -37.96 -4.56
N GLU A 228 19.71 -38.78 -3.51
CA GLU A 228 20.98 -39.29 -3.01
C GLU A 228 21.32 -40.53 -3.86
N ARG A 229 22.43 -40.44 -4.58
CA ARG A 229 23.01 -41.56 -5.34
C ARG A 229 24.01 -42.24 -4.42
N GLU A 230 23.70 -43.43 -3.95
CA GLU A 230 24.69 -44.30 -3.32
C GLU A 230 25.73 -44.69 -4.38
N LEU A 231 27.01 -44.44 -4.06
CA LEU A 231 28.13 -44.98 -4.81
C LEU A 231 28.28 -46.45 -4.41
N VAL A 232 28.12 -47.34 -5.39
CA VAL A 232 28.72 -48.68 -5.35
C VAL A 232 30.12 -48.58 -5.93
#